data_AF-A0A1E4GJP2-F1
#
_entry.id   AF-A0A1E4GJP2-F1
#
_cell.length_a   1.000
_cell.length_b   1.000
_cell.length_c   1.000
_cell.angle_alpha   90.00
_cell.angle_beta   90.00
_cell.angle_gamma   90.00
#
_symmetry.space_group_name_H-M   'P 1'
#
loop_
_entity.id
_entity.type
_entity.pdbx_description
1 polymer ?
#
loop_
_entity_poly.entity_id
_entity_poly.type
_entity_poly.pdbx_seq_one_letter_code
_entity_poly.pdbx_strand_id
1 'polypeptide(L)'
;MIRNLNIILIFTSALMLAGVYALKFSIENTASERTALIALIDAQEGELSLLKADEAVLSQPGHIEPIVRRHEAALAIGPVQQKQFGAFDALPMRPAKPNSAAMDALFESLAAGVDPIDAILELEGIE
;
A
#
# COMPACT_ATOMS: atom_id res chain seq x y z
N MET A 1 -30.42 22.25 -55.90
CA MET A 1 -29.31 21.51 -55.25
C MET A 1 -28.34 22.46 -54.54
N ILE A 2 -27.75 23.45 -55.22
CA ILE A 2 -26.85 24.46 -54.62
C ILE A 2 -27.46 25.22 -53.43
N ARG A 3 -28.74 25.62 -53.52
CA ARG A 3 -29.43 26.30 -52.40
C ARG A 3 -29.51 25.45 -51.13
N ASN A 4 -29.82 24.16 -51.26
CA ASN A 4 -29.89 23.24 -50.11
C ASN A 4 -28.50 23.00 -49.52
N LEU A 5 -27.48 22.88 -50.38
CA LEU A 5 -26.09 22.73 -49.96
C LEU A 5 -25.60 23.97 -49.20
N ASN A 6 -25.92 25.18 -49.67
CA ASN A 6 -25.59 26.42 -48.96
C ASN A 6 -26.28 26.51 -47.60
N ILE A 7 -27.55 26.11 -47.50
CA ILE A 7 -28.27 26.10 -46.21
C ILE A 7 -27.56 25.16 -45.23
N ILE A 8 -27.19 23.95 -45.66
CA ILE A 8 -26.45 22.99 -44.82
C ILE A 8 -25.11 23.59 -44.38
N LEU A 9 -24.35 24.18 -45.30
CA LEU A 9 -23.06 24.81 -45.00
C LEU A 9 -23.17 25.93 -43.96
N ILE A 10 -24.21 26.77 -44.05
CA ILE A 10 -24.45 27.84 -43.07
C ILE A 10 -24.75 27.25 -41.69
N PHE A 11 -25.63 26.25 -41.61
CA PHE A 11 -25.94 25.60 -40.33
C PHE A 11 -24.72 24.89 -39.73
N THR A 12 -23.95 24.17 -40.54
CA THR A 12 -22.71 23.52 -40.09
C THR A 12 -21.70 24.55 -39.60
N SER A 13 -21.54 25.68 -40.30
CA SER A 13 -20.65 26.75 -39.87
C SER A 13 -21.08 27.37 -38.55
N ALA A 14 -22.38 27.64 -38.37
CA ALA A 14 -22.93 28.16 -37.13
C ALA A 14 -22.74 27.17 -35.97
N LEU A 15 -22.95 25.87 -36.20
CA LEU A 15 -22.71 24.82 -35.21
C LEU A 15 -21.23 24.74 -34.82
N MET A 16 -20.32 24.78 -35.80
CA MET A 16 -18.88 24.79 -35.53
C MET A 16 -18.46 26.01 -34.72
N LEU A 17 -18.98 27.19 -35.05
CA LEU A 17 -18.71 28.42 -34.30
C LEU A 17 -19.19 28.31 -32.85
N ALA A 18 -20.41 27.83 -32.64
CA ALA A 18 -20.96 27.61 -31.30
C ALA A 18 -20.15 26.57 -30.51
N GLY A 19 -19.73 25.48 -31.16
CA GLY A 19 -18.90 24.44 -30.56
C GLY A 19 -17.55 24.94 -30.09
N VAL A 20 -16.84 25.73 -30.91
CA VAL A 20 -15.55 26.32 -30.52
C VAL A 20 -15.71 27.29 -29.34
N TYR A 21 -16.78 28.08 -29.31
CA TYR A 21 -17.03 29.02 -28.22
C TYR A 21 -17.38 28.30 -26.91
N ALA A 22 -18.22 27.26 -26.99
CA ALA A 22 -18.53 26.41 -25.85
C ALA A 22 -17.28 25.73 -25.28
N LEU A 23 -16.41 25.21 -26.16
CA LEU A 23 -15.15 24.60 -25.75
C LEU A 23 -14.22 25.61 -25.08
N LYS A 24 -14.09 26.83 -25.62
CA LYS A 24 -13.29 27.90 -25.00
C LYS A 24 -13.77 28.18 -23.58
N PHE A 25 -15.08 28.34 -23.38
CA PHE A 25 -15.65 28.61 -22.07
C PHE A 25 -15.42 27.44 -21.09
N SER A 26 -15.57 26.20 -21.57
CA SER A 26 -15.29 25.01 -20.76
C SER A 26 -13.84 24.98 -20.28
N ILE A 27 -12.88 25.29 -21.15
CA ILE A 27 -11.45 25.33 -20.80
C ILE A 27 -11.17 26.41 -19.76
N GLU A 28 -11.76 27.60 -19.93
CA GLU A 28 -11.59 28.71 -19.01
C GLU A 28 -12.17 28.39 -17.62
N ASN A 29 -13.34 27.73 -17.56
CA ASN A 29 -13.93 27.27 -16.31
C ASN A 29 -13.04 26.23 -15.61
N THR A 30 -12.57 25.21 -16.34
CA THR A 30 -11.67 24.19 -15.78
C THR A 30 -10.33 24.79 -15.31
N ALA A 31 -9.79 25.79 -16.02
CA ALA A 31 -8.59 26.49 -15.60
C ALA A 31 -8.81 27.31 -14.31
N SER A 32 -10.00 27.91 -14.17
CA SER A 32 -10.40 28.61 -12.94
C SER A 32 -10.53 27.65 -11.75
N GLU A 33 -11.24 26.54 -11.95
CA GLU A 33 -11.38 25.47 -10.93
C GLU A 33 -10.02 24.91 -10.50
N ARG A 34 -9.14 24.64 -11.47
CA ARG A 34 -7.77 24.18 -11.18
C ARG A 34 -7.02 25.17 -10.31
N THR A 35 -7.11 26.47 -10.61
CA THR A 35 -6.45 27.52 -9.83
C THR A 35 -7.00 27.58 -8.40
N ALA A 36 -8.33 27.47 -8.25
CA ALA A 36 -8.97 27.43 -6.94
C ALA A 36 -8.54 26.21 -6.11
N LEU A 37 -8.43 25.04 -6.74
CA LEU A 37 -7.96 23.82 -6.08
C LEU A 37 -6.50 23.93 -5.63
N ILE A 38 -5.62 24.52 -6.45
CA ILE A 38 -4.21 24.74 -6.07
C ILE A 38 -4.14 25.65 -4.83
N ALA A 39 -4.88 26.76 -4.82
CA ALA A 39 -4.91 27.66 -3.68
C ALA A 39 -5.43 26.97 -2.40
N LEU A 40 -6.41 26.06 -2.53
CA LEU A 40 -6.91 25.26 -1.42
C LEU A 40 -5.85 24.28 -0.90
N ILE A 41 -5.13 23.59 -1.81
CA ILE A 41 -4.05 22.66 -1.45
C ILE A 41 -2.95 23.41 -0.70
N ASP A 42 -2.50 24.55 -1.21
CA ASP A 42 -1.45 25.35 -0.58
C ASP A 42 -1.85 25.79 0.85
N ALA A 43 -3.11 26.17 1.05
CA ALA A 43 -3.64 26.52 2.37
C ALA A 43 -3.63 25.30 3.32
N GLN A 44 -4.09 24.14 2.83
CA GLN A 44 -4.13 22.90 3.62
C GLN A 44 -2.73 22.37 3.95
N GLU A 45 -1.77 22.49 3.04
CA GLU A 45 -0.37 22.14 3.30
C GLU A 45 0.23 23.02 4.40
N GLY A 46 -0.13 24.31 4.43
CA GLY A 46 0.22 25.23 5.51
C GLY A 46 -0.33 24.78 6.88
N GLU A 47 -1.62 24.43 6.94
CA GLU A 47 -2.25 23.90 8.16
C GLU A 47 -1.62 22.58 8.61
N LEU A 48 -1.34 21.68 7.67
CA LEU A 48 -0.72 20.39 7.95
C LEU A 48 0.72 20.53 8.45
N SER A 49 1.46 21.52 7.95
CA SER A 49 2.79 21.87 8.45
C SER A 49 2.75 22.31 9.91
N LEU A 50 1.76 23.14 10.28
CA LEU A 50 1.55 23.56 11.67
C LEU A 50 1.23 22.35 12.56
N LEU A 51 0.32 21.48 12.13
CA LEU A 51 -0.07 20.30 12.91
C LEU A 51 1.12 19.34 13.11
N LYS A 52 1.96 19.16 12.09
CA LYS A 52 3.19 18.37 12.20
C LYS A 52 4.19 18.98 13.18
N ALA A 53 4.27 20.31 13.24
CA ALA A 53 5.13 20.98 14.21
C ALA A 53 4.64 20.71 15.65
N ASP A 54 3.33 20.77 15.89
CA ASP A 54 2.75 20.45 17.18
C ASP A 54 2.96 18.98 17.56
N GLU A 55 2.73 18.06 16.62
CA GLU A 55 3.02 16.63 16.81
C GLU A 55 4.50 16.40 17.16
N ALA A 56 5.42 17.07 16.48
CA ALA A 56 6.85 16.98 16.76
C ALA A 56 7.20 17.50 18.16
N VAL A 57 6.48 18.49 18.69
CA VAL A 57 6.67 18.95 20.08
C VAL A 57 6.10 17.95 21.08
N LEU A 58 4.88 17.46 20.84
CA LEU A 58 4.19 16.55 21.75
C LEU A 58 4.85 15.16 21.81
N SER A 59 5.50 14.73 20.73
CA SER A 59 6.20 13.44 20.65
C SER A 59 7.62 13.48 21.23
N GLN A 60 8.15 14.65 21.59
CA GLN A 60 9.49 14.75 22.16
C GLN A 60 9.59 14.03 23.51
N PRO A 61 10.70 13.33 23.78
CA PRO A 61 10.92 12.68 25.08
C PRO A 61 10.79 13.65 26.26
N GLY A 62 11.24 14.90 26.09
CA GLY A 62 11.11 15.94 27.12
C GLY A 62 9.66 16.32 27.45
N HIS A 63 8.73 16.14 26.52
CA HIS A 63 7.30 16.38 26.73
C HIS A 63 6.60 15.14 27.30
N ILE A 64 6.95 13.95 26.82
CA ILE A 64 6.33 12.68 27.22
C ILE A 64 6.79 12.22 28.62
N GLU A 65 8.09 12.29 28.92
CA GLU A 65 8.70 11.75 30.15
C GLU A 65 8.04 12.29 31.45
N PRO A 66 7.73 13.59 31.59
CA PRO A 66 7.03 14.10 32.77
C PRO A 66 5.61 13.56 32.93
N ILE A 67 4.90 13.31 31.80
CA ILE A 67 3.55 12.77 31.80
C ILE A 67 3.58 11.30 32.23
N VAL A 68 4.51 10.52 31.68
CA VAL A 68 4.72 9.12 32.05
C VAL A 68 5.04 9.00 33.53
N ARG A 69 5.96 9.81 34.07
CA ARG A 69 6.26 9.82 35.52
C ARG A 69 5.06 10.19 36.38
N ARG A 70 4.26 11.17 35.97
CA ARG A 70 3.06 11.58 36.72
C ARG A 70 2.05 10.46 36.83
N HIS A 71 1.92 9.64 35.80
CA HIS A 71 0.91 8.60 35.70
C HIS A 71 1.51 7.18 35.77
N GLU A 72 2.72 7.02 36.30
CA GLU A 72 3.45 5.75 36.34
C GLU A 72 2.62 4.62 37.00
N ALA A 73 1.93 4.94 38.11
CA ALA A 73 1.06 4.00 38.82
C ALA A 73 -0.16 3.53 37.99
N ALA A 74 -0.61 4.33 37.03
CA ALA A 74 -1.76 4.02 36.19
C ALA A 74 -1.37 3.32 34.88
N LEU A 75 -0.25 3.73 34.25
CA LEU A 75 0.19 3.14 32.99
C LEU A 75 1.01 1.86 33.18
N ALA A 76 1.65 1.66 34.33
CA ALA A 76 2.51 0.50 34.62
C ALA A 76 3.56 0.22 33.52
N ILE A 77 4.01 1.27 32.85
CA ILE A 77 5.04 1.24 31.81
C ILE A 77 6.33 1.84 32.36
N GLY A 78 7.44 1.25 31.96
CA GLY A 78 8.78 1.73 32.30
C GLY A 78 9.79 1.27 31.26
N PRO A 79 11.05 1.72 31.38
CA PRO A 79 12.12 1.27 30.50
C PRO A 79 12.24 -0.25 30.54
N VAL A 80 12.41 -0.87 29.37
CA VAL A 80 12.61 -2.31 29.27
C VAL A 80 13.85 -2.74 30.04
N GLN A 81 13.70 -3.75 30.88
CA GLN A 81 14.78 -4.34 31.66
C GLN A 81 15.41 -5.51 30.89
N GLN A 82 16.71 -5.74 31.07
CA GLN A 82 17.44 -6.83 30.41
C GLN A 82 16.76 -8.20 30.58
N LYS A 83 16.14 -8.45 31.74
CA LYS A 83 15.40 -9.69 32.05
C LYS A 83 14.14 -9.92 31.19
N GLN A 84 13.62 -8.88 30.53
CA GLN A 84 12.44 -8.98 29.65
C GLN A 84 12.83 -9.41 28.23
N PHE A 85 14.11 -9.37 27.89
CA PHE A 85 14.61 -9.97 26.66
C PHE A 85 14.79 -11.48 26.88
N GLY A 86 14.46 -12.27 25.84
CA GLY A 86 14.68 -13.71 25.86
C GLY A 86 16.16 -14.05 26.04
N ALA A 87 16.45 -15.08 26.83
CA ALA A 87 17.80 -15.58 26.99
C ALA A 87 18.21 -16.41 25.76
N PHE A 88 19.52 -16.58 25.57
CA PHE A 88 20.07 -17.31 24.42
C PHE A 88 19.62 -18.77 24.35
N ASP A 89 19.23 -19.37 25.48
CA ASP A 89 18.66 -20.70 25.60
C ASP A 89 17.23 -20.80 25.06
N ALA A 90 16.49 -19.69 25.01
CA ALA A 90 15.15 -19.60 24.43
C ALA A 90 15.16 -19.46 22.90
N LEU A 91 16.35 -19.33 22.28
CA LEU A 91 16.48 -19.35 20.83
C LEU A 91 16.17 -20.76 20.31
N PRO A 92 15.24 -20.92 19.36
CA PRO A 92 14.98 -22.22 18.76
C PRO A 92 16.25 -22.73 18.08
N MET A 93 16.57 -24.01 18.27
CA MET A 93 17.70 -24.62 17.57
C MET A 93 17.47 -24.54 16.05
N ARG A 94 18.55 -24.30 15.30
CA ARG A 94 18.49 -24.35 13.84
C ARG A 94 17.94 -25.72 13.42
N PRO A 95 16.95 -25.77 12.51
CA PRO A 95 16.41 -27.05 12.04
C PRO A 95 17.53 -27.94 11.48
N ALA A 96 17.33 -29.26 11.59
CA ALA A 96 18.24 -30.22 10.99
C ALA A 96 18.42 -29.90 9.49
N LYS A 97 19.65 -30.05 8.98
CA LYS A 97 19.88 -29.90 7.54
C LYS A 97 19.00 -30.92 6.80
N PRO A 98 18.35 -30.54 5.67
CA PRO A 98 17.64 -31.50 4.85
C PRO A 98 18.55 -32.67 4.49
N ASN A 99 18.02 -33.90 4.57
CA ASN A 99 18.76 -35.09 4.17
C ASN A 99 18.82 -35.16 2.64
N SER A 100 19.86 -34.56 2.06
CA SER A 100 20.04 -34.52 0.60
C SER A 100 20.12 -35.92 0.00
N ALA A 101 20.79 -36.87 0.65
CA ALA A 101 20.91 -38.24 0.16
C ALA A 101 19.54 -38.95 0.07
N ALA A 102 18.65 -38.71 1.03
CA ALA A 102 17.28 -39.25 0.95
C ALA A 102 16.45 -38.58 -0.16
N MET A 103 16.66 -37.28 -0.40
CA MET A 103 15.97 -36.59 -1.49
C MET A 103 16.50 -37.04 -2.85
N ASP A 104 17.81 -37.21 -2.99
CA ASP A 104 18.46 -37.70 -4.21
C ASP A 104 17.96 -39.11 -4.54
N ALA A 105 17.89 -40.00 -3.53
CA ALA A 105 17.34 -41.34 -3.69
C ALA A 105 15.86 -41.33 -4.09
N LEU A 106 15.06 -40.43 -3.51
CA LEU A 106 13.66 -40.24 -3.89
C LEU A 106 13.54 -39.81 -5.35
N PHE A 107 14.32 -38.82 -5.79
CA PHE A 107 14.30 -38.36 -7.17
C PHE A 107 14.79 -39.43 -8.17
N GLU A 108 15.78 -40.22 -7.79
CA GLU A 108 16.26 -41.34 -8.61
C GLU A 108 15.20 -42.45 -8.74
N SER A 109 14.50 -42.79 -7.65
CA SER A 109 13.40 -43.76 -7.69
C SER A 109 12.23 -43.30 -8.57
N LEU A 110 11.86 -42.02 -8.49
CA LEU A 110 10.82 -41.43 -9.31
C LEU A 110 11.22 -41.39 -10.80
N ALA A 111 12.49 -41.10 -11.10
CA ALA A 111 13.02 -41.12 -12.47
C ALA A 111 13.08 -42.55 -13.04
N ALA A 112 13.26 -43.56 -12.19
CA ALA A 112 13.16 -44.97 -12.56
C ALA A 112 11.70 -45.47 -12.72
N GLY A 113 10.71 -44.59 -12.50
CA GLY A 113 9.29 -44.89 -12.67
C GLY A 113 8.67 -45.65 -11.48
N VAL A 114 9.35 -45.68 -10.33
CA VAL A 114 8.82 -46.24 -9.09
C VAL A 114 8.32 -45.09 -8.23
N ASP A 115 7.00 -44.90 -8.15
CA ASP A 115 6.41 -43.92 -7.24
C ASP A 115 6.41 -44.49 -5.81
N PRO A 116 7.17 -43.92 -4.86
CA PRO A 116 7.19 -44.40 -3.50
C PRO A 116 5.85 -44.22 -2.77
N ILE A 117 4.90 -43.45 -3.30
CA ILE A 117 3.54 -43.31 -2.76
C ILE A 117 2.72 -44.58 -2.99
N ASP A 118 2.89 -45.27 -4.13
CA ASP A 118 2.18 -46.51 -4.44
C ASP A 118 2.51 -47.60 -3.42
N ALA A 119 3.78 -47.68 -3.00
CA ALA A 119 4.23 -48.62 -1.96
C ALA A 119 3.67 -48.30 -0.57
N ILE A 120 3.29 -47.05 -0.29
CA ILE A 120 2.65 -46.64 0.97
C ILE A 120 1.15 -46.95 0.90
N LEU A 121 0.50 -46.70 -0.25
CA LEU A 121 -0.92 -47.01 -0.49
C LEU A 121 -1.20 -48.53 -0.40
N GLU A 122 -0.33 -49.36 -0.97
CA GLU A 122 -0.41 -50.83 -0.83
C GLU A 122 -0.27 -51.29 0.63
N LEU A 123 0.57 -50.61 1.41
CA LEU A 123 0.87 -51.00 2.80
C LEU A 123 -0.24 -50.56 3.77
N GLU A 124 -0.95 -49.47 3.47
CA GLU A 124 -2.16 -49.02 4.17
C GLU A 124 -3.46 -49.68 3.65
N GLY A 125 -3.37 -50.51 2.60
CA GLY A 125 -4.47 -51.33 2.08
C GLY A 125 -5.54 -50.54 1.33
N ILE A 126 -5.15 -49.43 0.71
CA ILE A 126 -6.02 -48.58 -0.10
C ILE A 126 -5.58 -48.77 -1.57
N GLU A 127 -6.37 -49.51 -2.36
CA GLU A 127 -6.20 -49.56 -3.83
C GLU A 127 -6.60 -48.23 -4.48
#